data_AF-A0A6V8DEP7-F1
#
_entry.id   AF-A0A6V8DEP7-F1
#
_cell.length_a   1.000
_cell.length_b   1.000
_cell.length_c   1.000
_cell.angle_alpha   90.00
_cell.angle_beta   90.00
_cell.angle_gamma   90.00
#
_symmetry.space_group_name_H-M   'P 1'
#
loop_
_entity.id
_entity.type
_entity.pdbx_description
1 polymer ?
#
loop_
_entity_poly.entity_id
_entity_poly.type
_entity_poly.pdbx_seq_one_letter_code
_entity_poly.pdbx_strand_id
1 'polypeptide(L)'
;MMMAALTGVIVWRVLGLNEDVFESIPGMSMAFLAHFLDHAFRVKEGSPLGRFEVPSGRAIGIAALVILAPAAAAEGAYLLRDAPESADPVASWTIEGTFEFIEIGSGEEFVGDGQTVPVEVHSDAAGAAADGRNVVGLIATLVYGEDETAGGPGCAAPGASDAAPDTIGGLLQRDELTGSADGQNVEGTTASHDVVVEWFDRSLFESGNGSDVSESELRASLDGGNVGFGPSSLDLTVTVATGNGAFCNHQDDGETVQWSVSLVVLDYTLTKA
;
A
#
# COMPACT_ATOMS: atom_id res chain seq x y z
N MET A 1 -37.17 40.20 -23.07
CA MET A 1 -36.78 39.64 -21.75
C MET A 1 -37.34 38.23 -21.56
N MET A 2 -38.58 38.03 -21.08
CA MET A 2 -39.12 36.69 -20.76
C MET A 2 -39.20 35.75 -21.96
N MET A 3 -39.63 36.24 -23.13
CA MET A 3 -39.64 35.44 -24.36
C MET A 3 -38.23 35.02 -24.79
N ALA A 4 -37.23 35.91 -24.66
CA ALA A 4 -35.85 35.60 -25.01
C ALA A 4 -35.25 34.55 -24.06
N ALA A 5 -35.59 34.61 -22.76
CA ALA A 5 -35.19 33.61 -21.79
C ALA A 5 -35.76 32.23 -22.14
N LEU A 6 -37.06 32.18 -22.44
CA LEU A 6 -37.75 30.94 -22.84
C LEU A 6 -37.17 30.37 -24.15
N THR A 7 -36.89 31.21 -25.14
CA THR A 7 -36.25 30.78 -26.39
C THR A 7 -34.84 30.22 -26.14
N GLY A 8 -34.06 30.85 -25.26
CA GLY A 8 -32.74 30.35 -24.86
C GLY A 8 -32.79 28.93 -24.28
N VAL A 9 -33.74 28.68 -23.37
CA VAL A 9 -33.97 27.36 -22.77
C VAL A 9 -34.37 26.32 -23.83
N ILE A 10 -35.33 26.66 -24.70
CA ILE A 10 -35.84 25.73 -25.73
C ILE A 10 -34.71 25.35 -26.70
N VAL A 11 -33.93 26.32 -27.19
CA VAL A 11 -32.82 26.05 -28.09
C VAL A 11 -31.76 25.19 -27.41
N TRP A 12 -31.41 25.48 -26.16
CA TRP A 12 -30.44 24.70 -25.40
C TRP A 12 -30.85 23.22 -25.26
N ARG A 13 -32.14 22.99 -25.00
CA ARG A 13 -32.72 21.66 -24.85
C ARG A 13 -32.80 20.89 -26.17
N VAL A 14 -33.13 21.57 -27.27
CA VAL A 14 -33.13 20.95 -28.62
C VAL A 14 -31.72 20.52 -29.03
N LEU A 15 -30.70 21.23 -28.58
CA LEU A 15 -29.29 20.88 -28.83
C LEU A 15 -28.75 19.78 -27.89
N GLY A 16 -29.54 19.31 -26.92
CA GLY A 16 -29.12 18.27 -25.96
C GLY A 16 -28.08 18.75 -24.95
N LEU A 17 -27.85 20.05 -24.81
CA LEU A 17 -26.82 20.62 -23.92
C LEU A 17 -27.28 20.71 -22.46
N ASN A 18 -28.45 20.19 -22.14
CA ASN A 18 -29.07 20.24 -20.82
C ASN A 18 -28.65 19.10 -19.88
N GLU A 19 -27.71 18.23 -20.31
CA GLU A 19 -27.21 17.14 -19.47
C GLU A 19 -26.16 17.66 -18.47
N ASP A 20 -25.24 18.51 -18.92
CA ASP A 20 -24.14 19.01 -18.08
C ASP A 20 -24.33 20.46 -17.60
N VAL A 21 -25.13 21.27 -18.30
CA VAL A 21 -25.33 22.70 -18.00
C VAL A 21 -26.80 23.00 -17.72
N PHE A 22 -27.08 23.58 -16.55
CA PHE A 22 -28.45 23.95 -16.15
C PHE A 22 -29.10 24.89 -17.17
N GLU A 23 -30.33 24.56 -17.56
CA GLU A 23 -31.13 25.32 -18.53
C GLU A 23 -31.34 26.81 -18.13
N SER A 24 -31.20 27.13 -16.84
CA SER A 24 -31.32 28.51 -16.33
C SER A 24 -30.19 29.44 -16.81
N ILE A 25 -28.99 28.92 -17.09
CA ILE A 25 -27.82 29.70 -17.52
C ILE A 25 -28.03 30.34 -18.90
N PRO A 26 -28.37 29.59 -19.98
CA PRO A 26 -28.68 30.19 -21.28
C PRO A 26 -29.96 31.05 -21.22
N GLY A 27 -30.94 30.68 -20.39
CA GLY A 27 -32.16 31.48 -20.19
C GLY A 27 -31.87 32.87 -19.61
N MET A 28 -31.08 32.94 -18.53
CA MET A 28 -30.65 34.22 -17.95
C MET A 28 -29.80 35.03 -18.94
N SER A 29 -28.85 34.39 -19.61
CA SER A 29 -27.95 35.06 -20.58
C SER A 29 -28.73 35.72 -21.73
N MET A 30 -29.71 35.01 -22.29
CA MET A 30 -30.55 35.56 -23.37
C MET A 30 -31.49 36.67 -22.89
N ALA A 31 -31.95 36.61 -21.64
CA ALA A 31 -32.70 37.71 -21.05
C ALA A 31 -31.83 38.97 -20.94
N PHE A 32 -30.63 38.86 -20.39
CA PHE A 32 -29.68 39.97 -20.31
C PHE A 32 -29.33 40.52 -21.69
N LEU A 33 -29.01 39.67 -22.66
CA LEU A 33 -28.71 40.11 -24.02
C LEU A 33 -29.88 40.90 -24.62
N ALA A 34 -31.11 40.40 -24.47
CA ALA A 34 -32.30 41.11 -24.94
C ALA A 34 -32.49 42.48 -24.28
N HIS A 35 -32.15 42.63 -23.00
CA HIS A 35 -32.15 43.93 -22.30
C HIS A 35 -31.20 44.93 -22.95
N PHE A 36 -29.94 44.53 -23.15
CA PHE A 36 -28.92 45.41 -23.74
C PHE A 36 -29.23 45.76 -25.19
N LEU A 37 -29.74 44.82 -25.99
CA LEU A 37 -30.16 45.07 -27.36
C LEU A 37 -31.35 46.02 -27.41
N ASP A 38 -32.38 45.79 -26.59
CA ASP A 38 -33.56 46.66 -26.57
C ASP A 38 -33.20 48.10 -26.16
N HIS A 39 -32.33 48.25 -25.16
CA HIS A 39 -31.78 49.55 -24.80
C HIS A 39 -31.01 50.19 -25.97
N ALA A 40 -30.11 49.45 -26.63
CA ALA A 40 -29.32 49.96 -27.75
C ALA A 40 -30.17 50.42 -28.95
N PHE A 41 -31.31 49.78 -29.21
CA PHE A 41 -32.17 50.13 -30.34
C PHE A 41 -33.28 51.15 -30.01
N ARG A 42 -33.78 51.17 -28.77
CA ARG A 42 -34.98 51.96 -28.42
C ARG A 42 -34.69 53.16 -27.53
N VAL A 43 -33.63 53.11 -26.72
CA VAL A 43 -33.33 54.13 -25.71
C VAL A 43 -32.06 54.87 -26.13
N LYS A 44 -32.23 56.11 -26.61
CA LYS A 44 -31.12 56.94 -27.12
C LYS A 44 -30.35 57.65 -26.01
N GLU A 45 -30.91 57.75 -24.81
CA GLU A 45 -30.34 58.47 -23.66
C GLU A 45 -30.49 57.64 -22.38
N GLY A 46 -29.43 57.54 -21.59
CA GLY A 46 -29.39 56.74 -20.36
C GLY A 46 -28.44 55.55 -20.43
N SER A 47 -28.16 54.94 -19.28
CA SER A 47 -27.30 53.76 -19.17
C SER A 47 -28.13 52.47 -19.20
N PRO A 48 -27.67 51.41 -19.91
CA PRO A 48 -28.32 50.10 -19.88
C PRO A 48 -28.28 49.46 -18.49
N LEU A 49 -27.45 49.96 -17.56
CA LEU A 49 -27.40 49.52 -16.16
C LEU A 49 -28.34 50.33 -15.25
N GLY A 50 -29.26 51.10 -15.85
CA GLY A 50 -30.21 51.95 -15.13
C GLY A 50 -29.51 53.14 -14.48
N ARG A 51 -29.50 53.18 -13.15
CA ARG A 51 -28.95 54.30 -12.36
C ARG A 51 -27.42 54.38 -12.33
N PHE A 52 -26.73 53.36 -12.84
CA PHE A 52 -25.28 53.28 -12.82
C PHE A 52 -24.71 53.64 -14.19
N GLU A 53 -23.65 54.42 -14.24
CA GLU A 53 -22.95 54.73 -15.48
C GLU A 53 -22.18 53.51 -16.00
N VAL A 54 -22.09 53.38 -17.32
CA VAL A 54 -21.29 52.31 -17.94
C VAL A 54 -19.81 52.62 -17.69
N PRO A 55 -19.04 51.67 -17.11
CA PRO A 55 -17.62 51.87 -16.89
C PRO A 55 -16.86 52.11 -18.20
N SER A 56 -15.73 52.81 -18.12
CA SER A 56 -14.87 53.00 -19.30
C SER A 56 -14.45 51.66 -19.94
N GLY A 57 -14.21 51.66 -21.25
CA GLY A 57 -13.81 50.43 -21.97
C GLY A 57 -12.58 49.74 -21.38
N ARG A 58 -11.65 50.50 -20.77
CA ARG A 58 -10.50 49.94 -20.03
C ARG A 58 -10.93 49.18 -18.77
N ALA A 59 -11.88 49.72 -18.00
CA ALA A 59 -12.39 49.05 -16.80
C ALA A 59 -13.15 47.77 -17.14
N ILE A 60 -13.95 47.79 -18.21
CA ILE A 60 -14.63 46.59 -18.73
C ILE A 60 -13.61 45.54 -19.18
N GLY A 61 -12.56 45.96 -19.90
CA GLY A 61 -11.49 45.07 -20.34
C GLY A 61 -10.74 44.41 -19.18
N ILE A 62 -10.42 45.17 -18.12
CA ILE A 62 -9.78 44.63 -16.91
C ILE A 62 -10.71 43.64 -16.21
N ALA A 63 -11.98 43.98 -16.02
CA ALA A 63 -12.95 43.08 -15.38
C ALA A 63 -13.14 41.78 -16.17
N ALA A 64 -13.22 41.85 -17.50
CA ALA A 64 -13.30 40.68 -18.36
C ALA A 64 -12.06 39.79 -18.25
N LEU A 65 -10.86 40.38 -18.23
CA LEU A 65 -9.60 39.65 -18.07
C LEU A 65 -9.54 38.93 -16.70
N VAL A 66 -9.93 39.60 -15.62
CA VAL A 66 -9.92 39.03 -14.27
C VAL A 66 -10.86 37.83 -14.14
N ILE A 67 -11.98 37.81 -14.88
CA ILE A 67 -12.94 36.70 -14.84
C ILE A 67 -12.53 35.58 -15.82
N LEU A 68 -12.14 35.94 -17.05
CA LEU A 68 -11.89 34.97 -18.11
C LEU A 68 -10.50 34.33 -18.01
N ALA A 69 -9.49 35.01 -17.49
CA ALA A 69 -8.14 34.44 -17.40
C ALA A 69 -8.05 33.26 -16.42
N PRO A 70 -8.65 33.30 -15.21
CA PRO A 70 -8.71 32.13 -14.33
C PRO A 70 -9.51 30.98 -14.93
N ALA A 71 -10.64 31.27 -15.60
CA ALA A 71 -11.42 30.24 -16.29
C ALA A 71 -10.62 29.58 -17.42
N ALA A 72 -9.96 30.38 -18.27
CA ALA A 72 -9.11 29.87 -19.34
C ALA A 72 -7.90 29.09 -18.80
N ALA A 73 -7.34 29.49 -17.66
CA ALA A 73 -6.27 28.74 -17.00
C ALA A 73 -6.77 27.41 -16.42
N ALA A 74 -7.98 27.37 -15.84
CA ALA A 74 -8.59 26.15 -15.32
C ALA A 74 -8.92 25.16 -16.45
N GLU A 75 -9.56 25.63 -17.54
CA GLU A 75 -9.83 24.81 -18.73
C GLU A 75 -8.53 24.38 -19.42
N GLY A 76 -7.54 25.27 -19.51
CA GLY A 76 -6.22 24.94 -20.04
C GLY A 76 -5.50 23.88 -19.22
N ALA A 77 -5.55 23.97 -17.89
CA ALA A 77 -5.02 22.95 -16.99
C ALA A 77 -5.76 21.61 -17.13
N TYR A 78 -7.06 21.63 -17.39
CA TYR A 78 -7.82 20.42 -17.69
C TYR A 78 -7.37 19.75 -18.98
N LEU A 79 -7.10 20.52 -20.04
CA LEU A 79 -6.55 20.00 -21.30
C LEU A 79 -5.10 19.52 -21.22
N LEU A 80 -4.34 20.07 -20.27
CA LEU A 80 -2.94 19.69 -19.99
C LEU A 80 -2.82 18.54 -18.98
N ARG A 81 -3.93 18.12 -18.36
CA ARG A 81 -3.95 16.96 -17.48
C ARG A 81 -3.92 15.71 -18.34
N ASP A 82 -3.00 14.80 -18.04
CA ASP A 82 -2.97 13.48 -18.69
C ASP A 82 -4.34 12.82 -18.56
N ALA A 83 -4.83 12.26 -19.67
CA ALA A 83 -6.02 11.43 -19.66
C ALA A 83 -5.82 10.32 -18.61
N PRO A 84 -6.88 9.88 -17.90
CA PRO A 84 -6.77 8.66 -17.12
C PRO A 84 -6.24 7.57 -18.05
N GLU A 85 -5.18 6.89 -17.62
CA GLU A 85 -4.56 5.80 -18.36
C GLU A 85 -5.68 4.86 -18.83
N SER A 86 -5.78 4.63 -20.14
CA SER A 86 -6.80 3.76 -20.69
C SER A 86 -6.66 2.41 -20.02
N ALA A 87 -7.67 1.98 -19.25
CA ALA A 87 -7.66 0.69 -18.56
C ALA A 87 -7.21 -0.39 -19.56
N ASP A 88 -6.11 -1.07 -19.24
CA ASP A 88 -5.57 -2.10 -20.12
C ASP A 88 -6.66 -3.14 -20.37
N PRO A 89 -6.79 -3.64 -21.60
CA PRO A 89 -7.82 -4.62 -21.91
C PRO A 89 -7.62 -5.87 -21.06
N VAL A 90 -8.70 -6.31 -20.39
CA VAL A 90 -8.70 -7.53 -19.60
C VAL A 90 -8.32 -8.74 -20.46
N ALA A 91 -7.56 -9.66 -19.88
CA ALA A 91 -7.11 -10.87 -20.56
C ALA A 91 -6.87 -12.01 -19.58
N SER A 92 -6.58 -13.18 -20.14
CA SER A 92 -6.00 -14.28 -19.40
C SER A 92 -4.48 -14.20 -19.46
N TRP A 93 -3.84 -14.50 -18.34
CA TRP A 93 -2.40 -14.37 -18.14
C TRP A 93 -1.84 -15.62 -17.49
N THR A 94 -0.64 -15.99 -17.91
CA THR A 94 0.22 -16.95 -17.22
C THR A 94 1.26 -16.18 -16.43
N ILE A 95 1.44 -16.54 -15.16
CA ILE A 95 2.38 -15.94 -14.23
C ILE A 95 3.48 -16.97 -13.97
N GLU A 96 4.73 -16.63 -14.29
CA GLU A 96 5.90 -17.48 -14.03
C GLU A 96 6.96 -16.64 -13.33
N GLY A 97 7.53 -17.14 -12.23
CA GLY A 97 8.53 -16.41 -11.47
C GLY A 97 9.26 -17.24 -10.44
N THR A 98 10.22 -16.61 -9.76
CA THR A 98 11.06 -17.20 -8.72
C THR A 98 11.27 -16.23 -7.57
N PHE A 99 11.42 -16.77 -6.37
CA PHE A 99 11.82 -16.01 -5.19
C PHE A 99 13.34 -15.99 -5.02
N GLU A 100 13.86 -14.85 -4.61
CA GLU A 100 15.23 -14.67 -4.16
C GLU A 100 15.24 -14.03 -2.78
N PHE A 101 16.21 -14.42 -1.95
CA PHE A 101 16.35 -13.94 -0.58
C PHE A 101 17.63 -13.13 -0.44
N ILE A 102 17.50 -11.89 0.03
CA ILE A 102 18.63 -11.00 0.28
C ILE A 102 18.75 -10.78 1.79
N GLU A 103 19.78 -11.35 2.42
CA GLU A 103 20.03 -11.16 3.84
C GLU A 103 20.34 -9.69 4.16
N ILE A 104 19.67 -9.15 5.18
CA ILE A 104 19.81 -7.78 5.67
C ILE A 104 20.31 -7.70 7.11
N GLY A 105 20.38 -8.84 7.80
CA GLY A 105 20.91 -8.94 9.15
C GLY A 105 20.91 -10.37 9.65
N SER A 106 21.85 -10.67 10.54
CA SER A 106 21.92 -11.94 11.24
C SER A 106 22.63 -11.75 12.58
N GLY A 107 22.35 -12.65 13.52
CA GLY A 107 22.89 -12.59 14.87
C GLY A 107 22.49 -13.78 15.71
N GLU A 108 22.79 -13.69 17.00
CA GLU A 108 22.49 -14.69 18.01
C GLU A 108 22.12 -13.94 19.30
N GLU A 109 21.01 -14.33 19.93
CA GLU A 109 20.54 -13.73 21.17
C GLU A 109 20.15 -14.82 22.17
N PHE A 110 20.45 -14.58 23.44
CA PHE A 110 19.91 -15.39 24.52
C PHE A 110 18.56 -14.82 24.97
N VAL A 111 17.52 -15.64 24.94
CA VAL A 111 16.15 -15.25 25.28
C VAL A 111 15.69 -16.06 26.49
N GLY A 112 15.61 -15.39 27.64
CA GLY A 112 15.17 -16.01 28.89
C GLY A 112 13.68 -16.36 28.92
N ASP A 113 13.27 -17.23 29.85
CA ASP A 113 11.87 -17.64 30.03
C ASP A 113 10.91 -16.45 30.18
N GLY A 114 9.90 -16.40 29.31
CA GLY A 114 8.88 -15.35 29.28
C GLY A 114 9.42 -13.95 28.98
N GLN A 115 10.66 -13.83 28.51
CA GLN A 115 11.23 -12.58 28.03
C GLN A 115 10.95 -12.37 26.54
N THR A 116 11.04 -11.10 26.13
CA THR A 116 10.99 -10.70 24.73
C THR A 116 12.25 -9.91 24.42
N VAL A 117 13.01 -10.36 23.42
CA VAL A 117 14.22 -9.68 22.94
C VAL A 117 13.95 -9.09 21.56
N PRO A 118 13.87 -7.74 21.44
CA PRO A 118 13.67 -7.10 20.15
C PRO A 118 14.99 -6.96 19.39
N VAL A 119 14.95 -7.28 18.10
CA VAL A 119 16.06 -7.12 17.15
C VAL A 119 15.61 -6.15 16.06
N GLU A 120 16.40 -5.10 15.81
CA GLU A 120 16.15 -4.16 14.73
C GLU A 120 17.03 -4.46 13.52
N VAL A 121 16.41 -4.53 12.34
CA VAL A 121 17.11 -4.67 11.06
C VAL A 121 16.62 -3.62 10.08
N HIS A 122 17.44 -3.24 9.11
CA HIS A 122 17.09 -2.21 8.15
C HIS A 122 17.37 -2.69 6.73
N SER A 123 16.46 -2.38 5.79
CA SER A 123 16.55 -2.87 4.41
C SER A 123 17.71 -2.25 3.62
N ASP A 124 18.29 -1.15 4.09
CA ASP A 124 19.46 -0.50 3.46
C ASP A 124 20.71 -1.38 3.49
N ALA A 125 20.77 -2.35 4.42
CA ALA A 125 21.81 -3.36 4.48
C ALA A 125 21.86 -4.23 3.20
N ALA A 126 20.75 -4.35 2.47
CA ALA A 126 20.72 -4.99 1.15
C ALA A 126 21.55 -4.22 0.11
N GLY A 127 21.74 -2.91 0.30
CA GLY A 127 22.42 -2.04 -0.65
C GLY A 127 21.91 -2.20 -2.08
N ALA A 128 22.84 -2.26 -3.03
CA ALA A 128 22.50 -2.36 -4.46
C ALA A 128 21.85 -3.69 -4.87
N ALA A 129 21.78 -4.69 -3.99
CA ALA A 129 21.17 -5.98 -4.31
C ALA A 129 19.64 -5.90 -4.44
N ALA A 130 19.01 -4.95 -3.74
CA ALA A 130 17.56 -4.73 -3.77
C ALA A 130 17.12 -3.58 -4.71
N ASP A 131 18.08 -2.83 -5.28
CA ASP A 131 17.78 -1.64 -6.09
C ASP A 131 16.95 -1.97 -7.33
N GLY A 132 15.78 -1.35 -7.46
CA GLY A 132 14.88 -1.52 -8.60
C GLY A 132 14.24 -2.90 -8.71
N ARG A 133 14.33 -3.72 -7.65
CA ARG A 133 13.73 -5.05 -7.61
C ARG A 133 12.39 -5.05 -6.88
N ASN A 134 11.54 -6.00 -7.24
CA ASN A 134 10.23 -6.16 -6.61
C ASN A 134 10.34 -6.88 -5.26
N VAL A 135 10.51 -6.11 -4.19
CA VAL A 135 10.53 -6.65 -2.82
C VAL A 135 9.09 -6.83 -2.33
N VAL A 136 8.71 -8.06 -2.03
CA VAL A 136 7.33 -8.47 -1.73
C VAL A 136 7.12 -9.02 -0.31
N GLY A 137 8.20 -9.21 0.43
CA GLY A 137 8.13 -9.74 1.79
C GLY A 137 9.43 -9.59 2.59
N LEU A 138 9.35 -10.00 3.85
CA LEU A 138 10.48 -10.30 4.72
C LEU A 138 10.30 -11.69 5.29
N ILE A 139 11.42 -12.39 5.46
CA ILE A 139 11.50 -13.69 6.11
C ILE A 139 12.57 -13.63 7.18
N ALA A 140 12.24 -14.07 8.39
CA ALA A 140 13.19 -14.29 9.46
C ALA A 140 13.31 -15.80 9.69
N THR A 141 14.53 -16.34 9.60
CA THR A 141 14.80 -17.74 9.92
C THR A 141 15.40 -17.79 11.32
N LEU A 142 14.75 -18.55 12.19
CA LEU A 142 15.20 -18.79 13.57
C LEU A 142 15.76 -20.20 13.67
N VAL A 143 16.91 -20.33 14.32
CA VAL A 143 17.63 -21.60 14.53
C VAL A 143 18.04 -21.69 15.99
N TYR A 144 17.74 -22.80 16.63
CA TYR A 144 17.90 -22.97 18.08
C TYR A 144 18.12 -24.44 18.44
N GLY A 145 18.78 -24.69 19.57
CA GLY A 145 19.01 -26.02 20.13
C GLY A 145 18.17 -26.25 21.38
N GLU A 146 18.34 -27.41 22.00
CA GLU A 146 18.01 -27.60 23.41
C GLU A 146 19.28 -27.40 24.23
N ASP A 147 19.21 -26.57 25.27
CA ASP A 147 20.32 -26.41 26.23
C ASP A 147 20.00 -26.83 27.67
N GLU A 148 18.82 -27.43 27.91
CA GLU A 148 18.43 -27.98 29.22
C GLU A 148 19.49 -28.95 29.77
N THR A 149 19.87 -28.75 31.05
CA THR A 149 20.83 -29.61 31.75
C THR A 149 20.21 -30.34 32.93
N ALA A 150 20.49 -31.65 33.04
CA ALA A 150 20.01 -32.49 34.13
C ALA A 150 21.13 -32.96 35.06
N GLY A 151 20.87 -32.96 36.38
CA GLY A 151 21.84 -33.34 37.40
C GLY A 151 21.20 -33.87 38.69
N GLY A 152 21.74 -34.98 39.22
CA GLY A 152 21.25 -35.58 40.47
C GLY A 152 21.33 -37.11 40.49
N PRO A 153 21.17 -37.73 41.67
CA PRO A 153 21.25 -39.18 41.82
C PRO A 153 20.12 -39.93 41.10
N GLY A 154 18.99 -39.26 40.82
CA GLY A 154 17.85 -39.83 40.08
C GLY A 154 18.01 -39.85 38.57
N CYS A 155 18.94 -39.07 38.00
CA CYS A 155 19.07 -38.90 36.54
C CYS A 155 19.64 -40.14 35.82
N ALA A 156 20.12 -41.16 36.55
CA ALA A 156 20.58 -42.41 35.96
C ALA A 156 19.43 -43.37 35.59
N ALA A 157 18.19 -43.06 35.99
CA ALA A 157 17.03 -43.82 35.55
C ALA A 157 16.75 -43.53 34.06
N PRO A 158 16.39 -44.56 33.25
CA PRO A 158 16.10 -44.34 31.83
C PRO A 158 15.00 -43.30 31.63
N GLY A 159 15.26 -42.28 30.81
CA GLY A 159 14.33 -41.20 30.51
C GLY A 159 14.20 -40.12 31.59
N ALA A 160 14.96 -40.21 32.69
CA ALA A 160 14.85 -39.26 33.80
C ALA A 160 15.74 -38.00 33.62
N SER A 161 16.59 -38.00 32.60
CA SER A 161 17.47 -36.87 32.24
C SER A 161 17.09 -36.24 30.90
N ASP A 162 16.01 -36.69 30.28
CA ASP A 162 15.56 -36.22 28.98
C ASP A 162 15.10 -34.75 29.12
N ALA A 163 15.48 -33.92 28.17
CA ALA A 163 15.05 -32.52 28.09
C ALA A 163 13.59 -32.44 27.65
N ALA A 164 12.86 -31.43 28.13
CA ALA A 164 11.52 -31.13 27.64
C ALA A 164 11.59 -30.02 26.58
N PRO A 165 10.89 -30.16 25.43
CA PRO A 165 10.94 -29.13 24.40
C PRO A 165 10.36 -27.78 24.81
N ASP A 166 11.17 -26.74 24.64
CA ASP A 166 10.77 -25.34 24.72
C ASP A 166 10.00 -24.88 23.49
N THR A 167 9.33 -23.73 23.64
CA THR A 167 8.65 -23.06 22.53
C THR A 167 9.33 -21.73 22.23
N ILE A 168 9.87 -21.62 21.02
CA ILE A 168 10.53 -20.43 20.49
C ILE A 168 9.56 -19.75 19.53
N GLY A 169 9.22 -18.50 19.83
CA GLY A 169 8.36 -17.67 19.01
C GLY A 169 9.13 -16.51 18.39
N GLY A 170 8.70 -16.09 17.20
CA GLY A 170 9.16 -14.88 16.55
C GLY A 170 8.00 -14.05 16.02
N LEU A 171 8.08 -12.74 16.22
CA LEU A 171 7.17 -11.75 15.64
C LEU A 171 7.97 -10.79 14.77
N LEU A 172 7.79 -10.90 13.46
CA LEU A 172 8.40 -10.03 12.47
C LEU A 172 7.44 -8.90 12.12
N GLN A 173 7.89 -7.66 12.23
CA GLN A 173 7.10 -6.48 11.95
C GLN A 173 7.81 -5.54 10.97
N ARG A 174 7.01 -5.03 10.02
CA ARG A 174 7.36 -3.94 9.12
C ARG A 174 6.19 -2.98 9.04
N ASP A 175 6.35 -1.79 9.62
CA ASP A 175 5.27 -0.80 9.70
C ASP A 175 4.00 -1.39 10.35
N GLU A 176 2.87 -1.41 9.64
CA GLU A 176 1.61 -2.02 10.09
C GLU A 176 1.51 -3.53 9.78
N LEU A 177 2.47 -4.10 9.05
CA LEU A 177 2.50 -5.51 8.66
C LEU A 177 3.20 -6.34 9.72
N THR A 178 2.56 -7.44 10.12
CA THR A 178 3.10 -8.37 11.13
C THR A 178 2.97 -9.82 10.68
N GLY A 179 3.99 -10.63 10.93
CA GLY A 179 3.96 -12.08 10.80
C GLY A 179 4.51 -12.72 12.07
N SER A 180 3.92 -13.83 12.50
CA SER A 180 4.38 -14.57 13.68
C SER A 180 4.39 -16.06 13.41
N ALA A 181 5.39 -16.75 13.95
CA ALA A 181 5.44 -18.21 13.96
C ALA A 181 6.12 -18.69 15.23
N ASP A 182 5.81 -19.93 15.61
CA ASP A 182 6.39 -20.61 16.75
C ASP A 182 6.93 -21.97 16.31
N GLY A 183 7.99 -22.43 16.96
CA GLY A 183 8.54 -23.76 16.80
C GLY A 183 9.10 -24.29 18.12
N GLN A 184 9.46 -25.58 18.13
CA GLN A 184 10.01 -26.24 19.31
C GLN A 184 11.41 -26.77 19.01
N ASN A 185 12.31 -26.66 19.98
CA ASN A 185 13.59 -27.35 19.99
C ASN A 185 13.39 -28.85 20.26
N VAL A 186 14.45 -29.64 20.05
CA VAL A 186 14.45 -31.09 20.28
C VAL A 186 15.83 -31.54 20.73
N GLU A 187 15.86 -32.39 21.77
CA GLU A 187 17.11 -32.82 22.41
C GLU A 187 18.08 -33.45 21.41
N GLY A 188 19.34 -33.00 21.47
CA GLY A 188 20.44 -33.54 20.66
C GLY A 188 20.39 -33.16 19.18
N THR A 189 19.49 -32.26 18.77
CA THR A 189 19.41 -31.74 17.41
C THR A 189 19.19 -30.23 17.39
N THR A 190 19.41 -29.61 16.24
CA THR A 190 19.07 -28.21 16.01
C THR A 190 17.74 -28.15 15.28
N ALA A 191 16.83 -27.32 15.77
CA ALA A 191 15.56 -27.03 15.13
C ALA A 191 15.60 -25.65 14.46
N SER A 192 14.70 -25.43 13.51
CA SER A 192 14.57 -24.16 12.82
C SER A 192 13.16 -23.93 12.31
N HIS A 193 12.72 -22.67 12.26
CA HIS A 193 11.50 -22.28 11.59
C HIS A 193 11.61 -20.88 10.98
N ASP A 194 10.69 -20.56 10.07
CA ASP A 194 10.62 -19.27 9.39
C ASP A 194 9.40 -18.47 9.87
N VAL A 195 9.63 -17.18 10.12
CA VAL A 195 8.59 -16.17 10.37
C VAL A 195 8.52 -15.27 9.13
N VAL A 196 7.36 -15.17 8.51
CA VAL A 196 7.21 -14.50 7.21
C VAL A 196 6.16 -13.40 7.29
N VAL A 197 6.47 -12.24 6.71
CA VAL A 197 5.48 -11.19 6.43
C VAL A 197 5.56 -10.81 4.95
N GLU A 198 4.42 -10.75 4.28
CA GLU A 198 4.35 -10.50 2.84
C GLU A 198 3.23 -9.52 2.52
N TRP A 199 3.42 -8.78 1.43
CA TRP A 199 2.50 -7.73 0.99
C TRP A 199 2.19 -7.82 -0.50
N PHE A 200 2.15 -9.04 -1.03
CA PHE A 200 1.69 -9.36 -2.38
C PHE A 200 0.65 -10.48 -2.32
N ASP A 201 -0.10 -10.65 -3.41
CA ASP A 201 -1.04 -11.76 -3.55
C ASP A 201 -0.30 -13.06 -3.88
N ARG A 202 0.18 -13.73 -2.83
CA ARG A 202 0.81 -15.05 -2.94
C ARG A 202 -0.12 -16.07 -3.60
N SER A 203 -1.42 -16.01 -3.33
CA SER A 203 -2.37 -16.98 -3.88
C SER A 203 -2.51 -16.86 -5.40
N LEU A 204 -2.49 -15.63 -5.91
CA LEU A 204 -2.45 -15.33 -7.34
C LEU A 204 -1.13 -15.78 -7.98
N PHE A 205 0.00 -15.58 -7.30
CA PHE A 205 1.29 -16.08 -7.78
C PHE A 205 1.31 -17.61 -7.85
N GLU A 206 0.84 -18.29 -6.80
CA GLU A 206 0.80 -19.76 -6.71
C GLU A 206 -0.21 -20.41 -7.66
N SER A 207 -1.30 -19.73 -8.02
CA SER A 207 -2.22 -20.22 -9.04
C SER A 207 -1.56 -20.28 -10.43
N GLY A 208 -0.53 -19.45 -10.65
CA GLY A 208 0.17 -19.28 -11.91
C GLY A 208 -0.69 -18.67 -13.01
N ASN A 209 -1.90 -18.20 -12.70
CA ASN A 209 -2.84 -17.67 -13.70
C ASN A 209 -3.70 -16.51 -13.18
N GLY A 210 -3.94 -15.54 -14.07
CA GLY A 210 -4.92 -14.47 -13.90
C GLY A 210 -5.95 -14.54 -15.02
N SER A 211 -7.24 -14.41 -14.71
CA SER A 211 -8.33 -14.46 -15.71
C SER A 211 -9.20 -13.22 -15.63
N ASP A 212 -9.58 -12.68 -16.79
CA ASP A 212 -10.42 -11.49 -16.90
C ASP A 212 -9.88 -10.29 -16.12
N VAL A 213 -8.56 -10.14 -16.09
CA VAL A 213 -7.83 -9.12 -15.33
C VAL A 213 -6.88 -8.35 -16.25
N SER A 214 -6.70 -7.06 -15.98
CA SER A 214 -5.76 -6.22 -16.71
C SER A 214 -4.31 -6.46 -16.26
N GLU A 215 -3.32 -6.10 -17.09
CA GLU A 215 -1.90 -6.24 -16.71
C GLU A 215 -1.58 -5.37 -15.50
N SER A 216 -2.07 -4.13 -15.49
CA SER A 216 -1.88 -3.17 -14.40
C SER A 216 -2.48 -3.66 -13.07
N GLU A 217 -3.65 -4.30 -13.09
CA GLU A 217 -4.22 -4.93 -11.89
C GLU A 217 -3.38 -6.11 -11.40
N LEU A 218 -2.88 -6.96 -12.31
CA LEU A 218 -1.97 -8.06 -11.92
C LEU A 218 -0.68 -7.55 -11.30
N ARG A 219 -0.08 -6.53 -11.90
CA ARG A 219 1.11 -5.87 -11.36
C ARG A 219 0.83 -5.25 -10.00
N ALA A 220 -0.30 -4.57 -9.83
CA ALA A 220 -0.67 -4.02 -8.52
C ALA A 220 -0.85 -5.10 -7.43
N SER A 221 -1.23 -6.32 -7.79
CA SER A 221 -1.34 -7.45 -6.86
C SER A 221 -0.01 -8.15 -6.57
N LEU A 222 0.94 -8.14 -7.51
CA LEU A 222 2.22 -8.87 -7.42
C LEU A 222 3.41 -7.96 -7.03
N ASP A 223 3.33 -6.66 -7.32
CA ASP A 223 4.36 -5.69 -7.01
C ASP A 223 4.21 -5.16 -5.59
N GLY A 224 5.27 -5.31 -4.80
CA GLY A 224 5.31 -4.83 -3.42
C GLY A 224 5.59 -3.33 -3.29
N GLY A 225 5.85 -2.64 -4.41
CA GLY A 225 6.11 -1.20 -4.45
C GLY A 225 7.26 -0.79 -3.53
N ASN A 226 7.03 0.25 -2.72
CA ASN A 226 8.02 0.76 -1.76
C ASN A 226 7.83 0.25 -0.32
N VAL A 227 6.87 -0.66 -0.08
CA VAL A 227 6.53 -1.15 1.26
C VAL A 227 7.73 -1.87 1.92
N GLY A 228 8.53 -2.55 1.11
CA GLY A 228 9.70 -3.32 1.57
C GLY A 228 10.90 -2.52 2.07
N PHE A 229 10.90 -1.18 1.97
CA PHE A 229 12.05 -0.35 2.34
C PHE A 229 11.86 0.39 3.67
N GLY A 230 12.89 0.39 4.52
CA GLY A 230 12.88 0.99 5.86
C GLY A 230 13.31 0.03 6.99
N PRO A 231 13.06 0.43 8.26
CA PRO A 231 13.33 -0.39 9.44
C PRO A 231 12.29 -1.51 9.62
N SER A 232 12.73 -2.64 10.13
CA SER A 232 11.90 -3.73 10.66
C SER A 232 12.34 -4.09 12.08
N SER A 233 11.43 -4.70 12.83
CA SER A 233 11.74 -5.36 14.09
C SER A 233 11.39 -6.84 14.04
N LEU A 234 12.19 -7.65 14.73
CA LEU A 234 11.94 -9.05 15.01
C LEU A 234 11.97 -9.23 16.53
N ASP A 235 10.83 -9.56 17.12
CA ASP A 235 10.74 -9.85 18.55
C ASP A 235 10.87 -11.36 18.76
N LEU A 236 11.89 -11.77 19.51
CA LEU A 236 12.14 -13.16 19.86
C LEU A 236 11.56 -13.46 21.25
N THR A 237 10.89 -14.60 21.40
CA THR A 237 10.30 -15.05 22.67
C THR A 237 10.60 -16.52 22.92
N VAL A 238 10.81 -16.88 24.18
CA VAL A 238 10.99 -18.28 24.61
C VAL A 238 10.04 -18.58 25.76
N THR A 239 9.37 -19.72 25.67
CA THR A 239 8.61 -20.31 26.78
C THR A 239 9.28 -21.62 27.15
N VAL A 240 9.86 -21.65 28.35
CA VAL A 240 10.64 -22.78 28.85
C VAL A 240 9.72 -23.90 29.34
N ALA A 241 10.10 -25.14 29.03
CA ALA A 241 9.52 -26.36 29.55
C ALA A 241 10.64 -27.22 30.14
N THR A 242 10.50 -27.59 31.41
CA THR A 242 11.54 -28.37 32.08
C THR A 242 11.20 -29.87 32.09
N GLY A 243 12.22 -30.72 31.91
CA GLY A 243 12.15 -32.16 32.09
C GLY A 243 11.67 -32.60 33.48
N ASN A 244 11.37 -33.90 33.61
CA ASN A 244 10.80 -34.45 34.84
C ASN A 244 11.48 -35.75 35.27
N GLY A 245 11.99 -35.79 36.51
CA GLY A 245 12.58 -36.99 37.10
C GLY A 245 12.59 -36.95 38.63
N ALA A 246 12.19 -38.06 39.27
CA ALA A 246 12.29 -38.16 40.72
C ALA A 246 13.77 -38.16 41.17
N PHE A 247 14.15 -37.21 42.03
CA PHE A 247 15.53 -36.98 42.46
C PHE A 247 16.50 -36.61 41.31
N CYS A 248 15.97 -36.16 40.16
CA CYS A 248 16.73 -35.52 39.09
C CYS A 248 16.34 -34.04 39.07
N ASN A 249 17.31 -33.14 39.15
CA ASN A 249 17.07 -31.71 38.99
C ASN A 249 17.41 -31.33 37.56
N HIS A 250 16.56 -30.50 36.98
CA HIS A 250 16.69 -29.97 35.66
C HIS A 250 16.92 -28.45 35.77
N GLN A 251 17.79 -27.90 34.93
CA GLN A 251 18.12 -26.49 34.86
C GLN A 251 17.94 -26.03 33.43
N ASP A 252 17.03 -25.07 33.28
CA ASP A 252 16.65 -24.45 32.03
C ASP A 252 16.18 -23.02 32.35
N ASP A 253 16.85 -22.05 31.74
CA ASP A 253 16.65 -20.62 32.00
C ASP A 253 16.20 -19.85 30.73
N GLY A 254 16.07 -20.53 29.59
CA GLY A 254 15.77 -19.95 28.27
C GLY A 254 16.71 -20.47 27.19
N GLU A 255 16.57 -19.94 25.97
CA GLU A 255 17.24 -20.50 24.80
C GLU A 255 18.11 -19.51 24.03
N THR A 256 19.17 -20.06 23.41
CA THR A 256 20.02 -19.29 22.49
C THR A 256 19.46 -19.41 21.07
N VAL A 257 18.95 -18.29 20.55
CA VAL A 257 18.31 -18.22 19.24
C VAL A 257 19.22 -17.50 18.25
N GLN A 258 19.70 -18.25 17.25
CA GLN A 258 20.31 -17.68 16.05
C GLN A 258 19.22 -17.22 15.10
N TRP A 259 19.39 -16.02 14.55
CA TRP A 259 18.41 -15.41 13.66
C TRP A 259 19.09 -14.84 12.42
N SER A 260 18.38 -14.90 11.29
CA SER A 260 18.71 -14.13 10.09
C SER A 260 17.45 -13.56 9.48
N VAL A 261 17.51 -12.33 8.99
CA VAL A 261 16.39 -11.67 8.31
C VAL A 261 16.79 -11.39 6.87
N SER A 262 15.93 -11.77 5.93
CA SER A 262 16.11 -11.54 4.51
C SER A 262 14.90 -10.84 3.88
N LEU A 263 15.15 -9.99 2.89
CA LEU A 263 14.13 -9.49 1.97
C LEU A 263 13.71 -10.61 1.02
N VAL A 264 12.42 -10.74 0.76
CA VAL A 264 11.86 -11.65 -0.24
C VAL A 264 11.64 -10.86 -1.53
N VAL A 265 12.35 -11.23 -2.58
CA VAL A 265 12.26 -10.59 -3.89
C VAL A 265 11.57 -11.52 -4.87
N LEU A 266 10.51 -11.02 -5.51
CA LEU A 266 9.77 -11.75 -6.53
C LEU A 266 10.19 -11.27 -7.92
N ASP A 267 10.90 -12.13 -8.64
CA ASP A 267 11.16 -11.91 -10.07
C ASP A 267 10.13 -12.72 -10.88
N TYR A 268 9.31 -12.06 -11.67
CA TYR A 268 8.21 -12.70 -12.38
C TYR A 268 7.99 -12.11 -13.78
N THR A 269 7.36 -12.91 -14.62
CA THR A 269 6.98 -12.59 -15.98
C THR A 269 5.51 -12.85 -16.20
N LEU A 270 4.85 -11.95 -16.94
CA LEU A 270 3.45 -12.06 -17.33
C LEU A 270 3.38 -12.37 -18.83
N THR A 271 2.78 -13.50 -19.17
CA THR A 271 2.53 -13.88 -20.57
C THR A 271 1.04 -13.89 -20.83
N LYS A 272 0.60 -13.09 -21.81
CA LYS A 272 -0.79 -13.10 -22.26
C LYS A 272 -1.12 -14.43 -22.95
N ALA A 273 -2.17 -15.11 -22.48
CA ALA A 273 -2.65 -16.37 -23.04
C ALA A 273 -3.47 -16.18 -24.32
#